data_AF-A0A0P9D9X8-F1
#
_entry.id   AF-A0A0P9D9X8-F1
#
_cell.length_a   1.000
_cell.length_b   1.000
_cell.length_c   1.000
_cell.angle_alpha   90.00
_cell.angle_beta   90.00
_cell.angle_gamma   90.00
#
_symmetry.space_group_name_H-M   'P 1'
#
loop_
_entity.id
_entity.type
_entity.pdbx_description
1 polymer ?
#
loop_
_entity_poly.entity_id
_entity_poly.type
_entity_poly.pdbx_seq_one_letter_code
_entity_poly.pdbx_strand_id
1 'polypeptide(L)'
;MAFDQTTRNRLARFVGDARALLTEEFTRQLQRTYGIDPTSGEVTAVDRLAGISDAERQTAELLRETAEHYLPGFARTAAKSRRDTIERIVREQAFTVLNRLCALRMAEARGLLIESIAAGYQSRGFQLYARLAGAALGETGDAYRTYLFSLYDQFAIDLPALFDRFSPQGRLFPGETALLTLLDLVNHAEIDSLWAEDETIGWIYQYFNSKEERKAMRDASAAPRNSRELAVRNQFFTPRYVVEFLTDNTLGRIWYEMTQGGTSLKDSCRYLVRRPNEVFLAKGEKASPQAESAENSSQKELLRQPVYIPHRLLKDPRAITMLDPACGSMHFGLYAFDLFEQIYDEAWELEGARGPKALERAPLDAPLHEAYPDKDAFLRDVPRLIVERNIHGVDIDPRAVQIAGLSL
;
A
#
# COMPACT_ATOMS: atom_id res chain seq x y z
N MET A 1 -11.46 -9.11 -9.98
CA MET A 1 -11.82 -9.11 -11.42
C MET A 1 -11.00 -8.01 -12.09
N ALA A 2 -10.41 -8.19 -13.28
CA ALA A 2 -9.62 -7.10 -13.87
C ALA A 2 -10.52 -5.87 -14.11
N PHE A 3 -10.18 -4.73 -13.50
CA PHE A 3 -10.96 -3.49 -13.65
C PHE A 3 -11.12 -3.17 -15.14
N ASP A 4 -12.35 -3.25 -15.65
CA ASP A 4 -12.59 -2.88 -17.04
C ASP A 4 -12.28 -1.38 -17.26
N GLN A 5 -12.12 -0.98 -18.53
CA GLN A 5 -11.73 0.39 -18.84
C GLN A 5 -12.73 1.43 -18.31
N THR A 6 -14.02 1.09 -18.31
CA THR A 6 -15.10 1.96 -17.86
C THR A 6 -14.98 2.24 -16.37
N THR A 7 -14.77 1.18 -15.59
CA THR A 7 -14.63 1.22 -14.13
C THR A 7 -13.36 1.96 -13.73
N ARG A 8 -12.24 1.73 -14.43
CA ARG A 8 -11.00 2.50 -14.23
C ARG A 8 -11.17 3.98 -14.51
N ASN A 9 -11.90 4.34 -15.57
CA ASN A 9 -12.17 5.75 -15.89
C ASN A 9 -13.05 6.42 -14.82
N ARG A 10 -14.03 5.69 -14.27
CA ARG A 10 -14.88 6.17 -13.17
C ARG A 10 -14.09 6.39 -11.89
N LEU A 11 -13.27 5.42 -11.50
CA LEU A 11 -12.38 5.56 -10.34
C LEU A 11 -11.41 6.73 -10.52
N ALA A 12 -10.82 6.89 -11.71
CA ALA A 12 -9.94 8.01 -11.99
C ALA A 12 -10.64 9.37 -11.87
N ARG A 13 -11.91 9.45 -12.31
CA ARG A 13 -12.74 10.66 -12.15
C ARG A 13 -13.02 10.96 -10.68
N PHE A 14 -13.49 9.96 -9.93
CA PHE A 14 -13.69 10.07 -8.48
C PHE A 14 -12.45 10.64 -7.77
N VAL A 15 -11.27 10.04 -8.03
CA VAL A 15 -10.02 10.48 -7.40
C VAL A 15 -9.66 11.91 -7.80
N GLY A 16 -9.87 12.28 -9.07
CA GLY A 16 -9.65 13.63 -9.58
C GLY A 16 -10.52 14.67 -8.88
N ASP A 17 -11.83 14.38 -8.77
CA ASP A 17 -12.83 15.26 -8.16
C ASP A 17 -12.60 15.39 -6.65
N ALA A 18 -12.33 14.28 -5.96
CA ALA A 18 -12.01 14.27 -4.53
C ALA A 18 -10.73 15.05 -4.20
N ARG A 19 -9.68 14.88 -5.02
CA ARG A 19 -8.45 15.64 -4.90
C ARG A 19 -8.68 17.13 -5.08
N ALA A 20 -9.47 17.53 -6.09
CA ALA A 20 -9.78 18.93 -6.34
C ALA A 20 -10.53 19.57 -5.15
N LEU A 21 -11.57 18.88 -4.66
CA LEU A 21 -12.35 19.29 -3.49
C LEU A 21 -11.48 19.51 -2.25
N LEU A 22 -10.64 18.52 -1.90
CA LEU A 22 -9.76 18.60 -0.74
C LEU A 22 -8.66 19.65 -0.90
N THR A 23 -8.12 19.80 -2.11
CA THR A 23 -7.11 20.83 -2.40
C THR A 23 -7.69 22.22 -2.19
N GLU A 24 -8.88 22.48 -2.71
CA GLU A 24 -9.56 23.76 -2.55
C GLU A 24 -9.91 24.05 -1.08
N GLU A 25 -10.41 23.03 -0.39
CA GLU A 25 -10.75 23.13 1.03
C GLU A 25 -9.53 23.44 1.90
N PHE A 26 -8.44 22.70 1.74
CA PHE A 26 -7.23 22.93 2.52
C PHE A 26 -6.51 24.21 2.14
N THR A 27 -6.59 24.64 0.88
CA THR A 27 -6.12 25.98 0.46
C THR A 27 -6.87 27.07 1.23
N ARG A 28 -8.20 26.98 1.33
CA ARG A 28 -9.01 27.92 2.12
C ARG A 28 -8.68 27.89 3.60
N GLN A 29 -8.54 26.69 4.19
CA GLN A 29 -8.19 26.56 5.61
C GLN A 29 -6.82 27.15 5.92
N LEU A 30 -5.81 26.86 5.09
CA LEU A 30 -4.47 27.44 5.23
C LEU A 30 -4.52 28.97 5.22
N GLN A 31 -5.26 29.55 4.28
CA GLN A 31 -5.36 31.01 4.15
C GLN A 31 -6.14 31.64 5.30
N ARG A 32 -7.34 31.11 5.62
CA ARG A 32 -8.29 31.75 6.55
C ARG A 32 -7.97 31.47 8.02
N THR A 33 -7.62 30.23 8.33
CA THR A 33 -7.43 29.78 9.72
C THR A 33 -5.98 29.86 10.12
N TYR A 34 -5.08 29.41 9.25
CA TYR A 34 -3.66 29.24 9.60
C TYR A 34 -2.76 30.37 9.10
N GLY A 35 -3.31 31.38 8.41
CA GLY A 35 -2.59 32.56 7.92
C GLY A 35 -1.45 32.25 6.95
N ILE A 36 -1.58 31.18 6.17
CA ILE A 36 -0.63 30.74 5.14
C ILE A 36 -1.31 30.95 3.79
N ASP A 37 -0.84 31.92 3.00
CA ASP A 37 -1.40 32.22 1.68
C ASP A 37 -0.70 31.40 0.58
N PRO A 38 -1.37 30.41 -0.04
CA PRO A 38 -0.78 29.59 -1.10
C PRO A 38 -0.50 30.38 -2.39
N THR A 39 -1.17 31.52 -2.61
CA THR A 39 -1.06 32.30 -3.86
C THR A 39 0.15 33.24 -3.86
N SER A 40 0.40 33.91 -2.74
CA SER A 40 1.55 34.81 -2.57
C SER A 40 2.77 34.10 -1.96
N GLY A 41 2.56 33.01 -1.23
CA GLY A 41 3.58 32.37 -0.41
C GLY A 41 3.90 33.15 0.86
N GLU A 42 3.03 34.08 1.26
CA GLU A 42 3.10 34.82 2.52
C GLU A 42 2.61 33.95 3.68
N VAL A 43 3.32 34.03 4.81
CA VAL A 43 2.98 33.30 6.03
C VAL A 43 2.94 34.30 7.17
N THR A 44 1.75 34.49 7.74
CA THR A 44 1.52 35.34 8.91
C THR A 44 2.16 34.71 10.14
N ALA A 45 2.75 35.50 11.02
CA ALA A 45 3.32 34.99 12.27
C ALA A 45 2.21 34.45 13.21
N VAL A 46 2.49 33.35 13.92
CA VAL A 46 1.48 32.61 14.73
C VAL A 46 0.90 33.47 15.87
N ASP A 47 1.72 34.33 16.45
CA ASP A 47 1.33 35.31 17.48
C ASP A 47 0.30 36.34 16.97
N ARG A 48 0.24 36.57 15.65
CA ARG A 48 -0.72 37.47 15.01
C ARG A 48 -2.02 36.79 14.60
N LEU A 49 -2.14 35.48 14.76
CA LEU A 49 -3.40 34.76 14.51
C LEU A 49 -4.34 34.96 15.70
N ALA A 50 -5.43 35.69 15.48
CA ALA A 50 -6.47 35.95 16.47
C ALA A 50 -7.67 35.01 16.26
N GLY A 51 -8.34 34.61 17.35
CA GLY A 51 -9.58 33.83 17.29
C GLY A 51 -9.42 32.34 16.99
N ILE A 52 -8.20 31.81 17.02
CA ILE A 52 -7.91 30.38 16.89
C ILE A 52 -7.79 29.71 18.27
N SER A 53 -8.24 28.46 18.37
CA SER A 53 -8.09 27.59 19.53
C SER A 53 -6.64 27.12 19.73
N ASP A 54 -6.33 26.54 20.90
CA ASP A 54 -4.99 25.98 21.17
C ASP A 54 -4.62 24.85 20.21
N ALA A 55 -5.59 24.01 19.82
CA ALA A 55 -5.39 22.94 18.85
C ALA A 55 -5.11 23.48 17.43
N GLU A 56 -5.79 24.56 17.03
CA GLU A 56 -5.52 25.24 15.77
C GLU A 56 -4.18 25.96 15.79
N ARG A 57 -3.79 26.55 16.94
CA ARG A 57 -2.47 27.18 17.14
C ARG A 57 -1.35 26.16 17.00
N GLN A 58 -1.47 25.01 17.65
CA GLN A 58 -0.50 23.91 17.52
C GLN A 58 -0.42 23.42 16.06
N THR A 59 -1.56 23.30 15.38
CA THR A 59 -1.59 22.91 13.97
C THR A 59 -0.92 23.97 13.07
N ALA A 60 -1.15 25.26 13.33
CA ALA A 60 -0.47 26.36 12.66
C ALA A 60 1.06 26.29 12.82
N GLU A 61 1.56 26.00 14.03
CA GLU A 61 2.99 25.85 14.31
C GLU A 61 3.59 24.68 13.50
N LEU A 62 2.99 23.50 13.59
CA LEU A 62 3.48 22.30 12.90
C LEU A 62 3.45 22.43 11.37
N LEU A 63 2.45 23.12 10.81
CA LEU A 63 2.41 23.40 9.37
C LEU A 63 3.60 24.29 8.94
N ARG A 64 4.02 25.22 9.79
CA ARG A 64 5.18 26.08 9.53
C ARG A 64 6.48 25.30 9.67
N GLU A 65 6.62 24.49 10.71
CA GLU A 65 7.77 23.59 10.86
C GLU A 65 7.91 22.65 9.65
N THR A 66 6.78 22.11 9.17
CA THR A 66 6.75 21.26 7.96
C THR A 66 7.21 22.06 6.73
N ALA A 67 6.72 23.29 6.56
CA ALA A 67 7.14 24.16 5.46
C ALA A 67 8.64 24.49 5.53
N GLU A 68 9.15 24.79 6.73
CA GLU A 68 10.57 25.06 6.96
C GLU A 68 11.46 23.85 6.68
N HIS A 69 11.00 22.65 7.05
CA HIS A 69 11.68 21.39 6.75
C HIS A 69 11.79 21.14 5.24
N TYR A 70 10.73 21.46 4.49
CA TYR A 70 10.71 21.30 3.03
C TYR A 70 11.46 22.39 2.26
N LEU A 71 11.76 23.53 2.89
CA LEU A 71 12.49 24.64 2.28
C LEU A 71 14.01 24.48 2.49
N PRO A 72 14.81 24.26 1.42
CA PRO A 72 16.26 24.31 1.51
C PRO A 72 16.74 25.67 2.05
N GLY A 73 17.81 25.70 2.84
CA GLY A 73 18.28 26.93 3.50
C GLY A 73 18.49 28.12 2.56
N PHE A 74 18.94 27.88 1.32
CA PHE A 74 19.15 28.89 0.28
C PHE A 74 17.87 29.34 -0.46
N ALA A 75 16.77 28.60 -0.34
CA ALA A 75 15.51 28.85 -1.06
C ALA A 75 14.44 29.57 -0.20
N ARG A 76 14.71 29.79 1.10
CA ARG A 76 13.77 30.37 2.08
C ARG A 76 13.21 31.75 1.69
N THR A 77 13.98 32.54 0.93
CA THR A 77 13.58 33.91 0.55
C THR A 77 12.79 33.98 -0.75
N ALA A 78 12.83 32.94 -1.59
CA ALA A 78 12.16 32.95 -2.89
C ALA A 78 10.66 32.68 -2.75
N ALA A 79 9.83 33.66 -3.15
CA ALA A 79 8.36 33.53 -3.10
C ALA A 79 7.85 32.30 -3.85
N LYS A 80 8.44 31.97 -5.01
CA LYS A 80 8.11 30.76 -5.76
C LYS A 80 8.34 29.48 -4.93
N SER A 81 9.49 29.34 -4.30
CA SER A 81 9.82 28.15 -3.49
C SER A 81 8.87 27.98 -2.31
N ARG A 82 8.43 29.08 -1.69
CA ARG A 82 7.40 29.05 -0.63
C ARG A 82 6.06 28.57 -1.16
N ARG A 83 5.61 29.08 -2.31
CA ARG A 83 4.36 28.61 -2.95
C ARG A 83 4.41 27.13 -3.29
N ASP A 84 5.48 26.69 -3.97
CA ASP A 84 5.66 25.27 -4.33
C ASP A 84 5.66 24.36 -3.08
N THR A 85 6.18 24.86 -1.94
CA THR A 85 6.17 24.16 -0.65
C THR A 85 4.77 24.08 -0.04
N ILE A 86 4.02 25.18 -0.06
CA ILE A 86 2.65 25.22 0.47
C ILE A 86 1.74 24.32 -0.39
N GLU A 87 1.86 24.38 -1.72
CA GLU A 87 1.15 23.48 -2.64
C GLU A 87 1.49 22.01 -2.37
N ARG A 88 2.74 21.71 -2.01
CA ARG A 88 3.14 20.38 -1.59
C ARG A 88 2.43 19.94 -0.32
N ILE A 89 2.39 20.80 0.70
CA ILE A 89 1.70 20.50 1.97
C ILE A 89 0.22 20.22 1.69
N VAL A 90 -0.50 21.12 0.99
CA VAL A 90 -1.92 20.95 0.65
C VAL A 90 -2.17 19.59 -0.02
N ARG A 91 -1.34 19.24 -1.01
CA ARG A 91 -1.47 17.98 -1.74
C ARG A 91 -1.23 16.75 -0.86
N GLU A 92 -0.27 16.80 0.05
CA GLU A 92 0.00 15.71 1.01
C GLU A 92 -1.18 15.53 1.97
N GLN A 93 -1.74 16.62 2.52
CA GLN A 93 -2.94 16.58 3.36
C GLN A 93 -4.13 15.96 2.61
N ALA A 94 -4.40 16.44 1.39
CA ALA A 94 -5.47 15.94 0.54
C ALA A 94 -5.29 14.45 0.22
N PHE A 95 -4.05 14.02 -0.03
CA PHE A 95 -3.73 12.62 -0.29
C PHE A 95 -4.06 11.76 0.93
N THR A 96 -3.52 12.08 2.10
CA THR A 96 -3.69 11.22 3.28
C THR A 96 -5.14 11.17 3.74
N VAL A 97 -5.87 12.30 3.72
CA VAL A 97 -7.30 12.33 4.09
C VAL A 97 -8.16 11.50 3.14
N LEU A 98 -7.94 11.61 1.82
CA LEU A 98 -8.66 10.78 0.85
C LEU A 98 -8.44 9.29 1.13
N ASN A 99 -7.17 8.89 1.28
CA ASN A 99 -6.84 7.48 1.47
C ASN A 99 -7.34 6.92 2.80
N ARG A 100 -7.41 7.71 3.88
CA ARG A 100 -8.08 7.29 5.13
C ARG A 100 -9.54 6.94 4.93
N LEU A 101 -10.29 7.81 4.26
CA LEU A 101 -11.71 7.57 4.01
C LEU A 101 -11.93 6.39 3.06
N CYS A 102 -11.11 6.28 2.00
CA CYS A 102 -11.13 5.11 1.13
C CYS A 102 -10.82 3.82 1.89
N ALA A 103 -9.84 3.84 2.80
CA ALA A 103 -9.48 2.70 3.64
C ALA A 103 -10.62 2.28 4.58
N LEU A 104 -11.31 3.24 5.23
CA LEU A 104 -12.50 2.95 6.02
C LEU A 104 -13.60 2.34 5.15
N ARG A 105 -13.84 2.87 3.94
CA ARG A 105 -14.86 2.35 3.02
C ARG A 105 -14.55 0.92 2.58
N MET A 106 -13.28 0.62 2.32
CA MET A 106 -12.81 -0.74 2.01
C MET A 106 -12.99 -1.67 3.20
N ALA A 107 -12.64 -1.23 4.41
CA ALA A 107 -12.84 -2.01 5.64
C ALA A 107 -14.32 -2.36 5.86
N GLU A 108 -15.25 -1.43 5.57
CA GLU A 108 -16.69 -1.70 5.60
C GLU A 108 -17.12 -2.74 4.56
N ALA A 109 -16.67 -2.58 3.31
CA ALA A 109 -17.01 -3.50 2.22
C ALA A 109 -16.51 -4.93 2.49
N ARG A 110 -15.43 -5.06 3.25
CA ARG A 110 -14.81 -6.34 3.64
C ARG A 110 -15.27 -6.85 5.00
N GLY A 111 -16.19 -6.16 5.68
CA GLY A 111 -16.74 -6.58 6.96
C GLY A 111 -15.78 -6.45 8.15
N LEU A 112 -14.68 -5.71 8.00
CA LEU A 112 -13.71 -5.41 9.06
C LEU A 112 -14.17 -4.24 9.94
N LEU A 113 -15.04 -3.38 9.40
CA LEU A 113 -15.60 -2.21 10.07
C LEU A 113 -17.12 -2.21 9.94
N ILE A 114 -17.83 -1.91 11.02
CA ILE A 114 -19.27 -1.64 10.96
C ILE A 114 -19.51 -0.42 10.06
N GLU A 115 -20.61 -0.39 9.30
CA GLU A 115 -20.97 0.76 8.48
C GLU A 115 -20.85 2.09 9.25
N SER A 116 -19.89 2.91 8.86
CA SER A 116 -19.43 4.12 9.53
C SER A 116 -19.47 5.35 8.61
N ILE A 117 -19.20 5.18 7.32
CA ILE A 117 -19.15 6.24 6.31
C ILE A 117 -20.04 5.99 5.08
N ALA A 118 -20.42 4.75 4.78
CA ALA A 118 -21.22 4.41 3.59
C ALA A 118 -22.57 5.15 3.49
N ALA A 119 -23.16 5.54 4.63
CA ALA A 119 -24.41 6.28 4.68
C ALA A 119 -24.26 7.66 5.37
N GLY A 120 -23.03 8.19 5.45
CA GLY A 120 -22.74 9.47 6.13
C GLY A 120 -23.27 9.47 7.55
N TYR A 121 -24.09 10.48 7.90
CA TYR A 121 -24.72 10.55 9.22
C TYR A 121 -25.70 9.41 9.52
N GLN A 122 -26.21 8.70 8.52
CA GLN A 122 -27.14 7.59 8.74
C GLN A 122 -26.41 6.25 8.93
N SER A 123 -25.07 6.24 8.86
CA SER A 123 -24.28 5.04 9.05
C SER A 123 -24.52 4.42 10.42
N ARG A 124 -24.79 3.12 10.47
CA ARG A 124 -25.16 2.40 11.69
C ARG A 124 -24.18 2.61 12.85
N GLY A 125 -22.89 2.60 12.56
CA GLY A 125 -21.80 2.80 13.52
C GLY A 125 -21.84 4.19 14.14
N PHE A 126 -22.03 5.24 13.33
CA PHE A 126 -22.17 6.60 13.85
C PHE A 126 -23.47 6.78 14.64
N GLN A 127 -24.59 6.24 14.17
CA GLN A 127 -25.86 6.31 14.90
C GLN A 127 -25.79 5.67 16.29
N LEU A 128 -25.08 4.54 16.41
CA LEU A 128 -24.81 3.91 17.70
C LEU A 128 -23.91 4.80 18.59
N TYR A 129 -22.83 5.32 18.03
CA TYR A 129 -21.90 6.19 18.73
C TYR A 129 -22.58 7.47 19.25
N ALA A 130 -23.34 8.16 18.39
CA ALA A 130 -24.07 9.37 18.72
C ALA A 130 -25.11 9.14 19.82
N ARG A 131 -25.81 7.99 19.79
CA ARG A 131 -26.77 7.61 20.85
C ARG A 131 -26.10 7.45 22.21
N LEU A 132 -24.88 6.88 22.25
CA LEU A 132 -24.13 6.69 23.49
C LEU A 132 -23.52 8.00 23.99
N ALA A 133 -23.02 8.85 23.08
CA ALA A 133 -22.41 10.13 23.42
C ALA A 133 -23.42 11.20 23.85
N GLY A 134 -24.68 11.10 23.38
CA GLY A 134 -25.71 12.10 23.65
C GLY A 134 -25.34 13.49 23.12
N ALA A 135 -25.69 14.54 23.87
CA ALA A 135 -25.41 15.92 23.48
C ALA A 135 -23.97 16.40 23.80
N ALA A 136 -23.10 15.53 24.32
CA ALA A 136 -21.79 15.93 24.81
C ALA A 136 -20.80 16.37 23.71
N LEU A 137 -21.06 15.99 22.45
CA LEU A 137 -20.14 16.19 21.33
C LEU A 137 -20.56 17.35 20.39
N GLY A 138 -21.49 18.20 20.83
CA GLY A 138 -21.93 19.36 20.06
C GLY A 138 -22.93 19.01 18.95
N GLU A 139 -22.84 19.72 17.83
CA GLU A 139 -23.70 19.50 16.67
C GLU A 139 -23.39 18.17 15.96
N THR A 140 -24.28 17.74 15.07
CA THR A 140 -24.14 16.43 14.40
C THR A 140 -22.82 16.31 13.61
N GLY A 141 -22.39 17.39 12.97
CA GLY A 141 -21.11 17.44 12.27
C GLY A 141 -19.90 17.25 13.19
N ASP A 142 -19.88 17.91 14.35
CA ASP A 142 -18.82 17.76 15.35
C ASP A 142 -18.79 16.36 15.98
N ALA A 143 -19.96 15.81 16.28
CA ALA A 143 -20.09 14.45 16.78
C ALA A 143 -19.57 13.43 15.74
N TYR A 144 -19.89 13.62 14.47
CA TYR A 144 -19.43 12.73 13.41
C TYR A 144 -17.93 12.84 13.16
N ARG A 145 -17.36 14.05 13.17
CA ARG A 145 -15.91 14.24 13.10
C ARG A 145 -15.20 13.55 14.25
N THR A 146 -15.70 13.70 15.47
CA THR A 146 -15.16 13.02 16.66
C THR A 146 -15.22 11.51 16.52
N TYR A 147 -16.33 10.98 15.99
CA TYR A 147 -16.47 9.56 15.68
C TYR A 147 -15.42 9.07 14.68
N LEU A 148 -15.24 9.76 13.56
CA LEU A 148 -14.21 9.40 12.56
C LEU A 148 -12.81 9.46 13.15
N PHE A 149 -12.52 10.44 14.02
CA PHE A 149 -11.24 10.48 14.73
C PHE A 149 -11.05 9.30 15.67
N SER A 150 -12.10 8.81 16.34
CA SER A 150 -11.99 7.59 17.15
C SER A 150 -11.70 6.35 16.30
N LEU A 151 -12.24 6.27 15.08
CA LEU A 151 -11.90 5.22 14.13
C LEU A 151 -10.44 5.33 13.67
N TYR A 152 -9.96 6.54 13.40
CA TYR A 152 -8.56 6.77 13.05
C TYR A 152 -7.63 6.36 14.19
N ASP A 153 -7.94 6.75 15.42
CA ASP A 153 -7.14 6.39 16.60
C ASP A 153 -7.10 4.86 16.82
N GLN A 154 -8.21 4.16 16.54
CA GLN A 154 -8.26 2.69 16.60
C GLN A 154 -7.41 2.04 15.51
N PHE A 155 -7.54 2.48 14.25
CA PHE A 155 -6.79 1.90 13.13
C PHE A 155 -5.30 2.27 13.17
N ALA A 156 -4.94 3.37 13.83
CA ALA A 156 -3.55 3.79 13.99
C ALA A 156 -2.72 2.84 14.88
N ILE A 157 -3.35 1.95 15.64
CA ILE A 157 -2.65 0.91 16.42
C ILE A 157 -1.87 0.00 15.46
N ASP A 158 -2.51 -0.42 14.37
CA ASP A 158 -1.94 -1.37 13.40
C ASP A 158 -1.35 -0.65 12.18
N LEU A 159 -1.96 0.47 11.76
CA LEU A 159 -1.60 1.23 10.55
C LEU A 159 -1.32 2.72 10.83
N PRO A 160 -0.36 3.05 11.73
CA PRO A 160 -0.09 4.43 12.13
C PRO A 160 0.35 5.32 10.96
N ALA A 161 1.07 4.76 9.98
CA ALA A 161 1.56 5.50 8.82
C ALA A 161 0.44 6.21 8.05
N LEU A 162 -0.74 5.58 7.96
CA LEU A 162 -1.91 6.16 7.32
C LEU A 162 -2.82 6.86 8.34
N PHE A 163 -3.16 6.22 9.45
CA PHE A 163 -4.26 6.64 10.32
C PHE A 163 -3.89 7.58 11.48
N ASP A 164 -2.60 7.78 11.79
CA ASP A 164 -2.21 8.75 12.81
C ASP A 164 -2.66 10.17 12.42
N ARG A 165 -3.76 10.64 13.02
CA ARG A 165 -4.35 11.94 12.73
C ARG A 165 -3.48 13.12 13.19
N PHE A 166 -2.42 12.87 13.96
CA PHE A 166 -1.46 13.88 14.36
C PHE A 166 -0.25 13.98 13.43
N SER A 167 -0.11 13.03 12.49
CA SER A 167 0.94 13.02 11.47
C SER A 167 1.02 14.34 10.69
N PRO A 168 2.22 14.90 10.48
CA PRO A 168 2.39 16.13 9.71
C PRO A 168 1.81 16.07 8.30
N GLN A 169 1.75 14.89 7.67
CA GLN A 169 1.24 14.72 6.29
C GLN A 169 -0.29 14.61 6.20
N GLY A 170 -1.00 14.44 7.31
CA GLY A 170 -2.45 14.23 7.33
C GLY A 170 -3.15 14.89 8.53
N ARG A 171 -2.63 16.03 8.98
CA ARG A 171 -3.13 16.77 10.15
C ARG A 171 -4.41 17.57 9.86
N LEU A 172 -4.57 18.07 8.64
CA LEU A 172 -5.79 18.79 8.26
C LEU A 172 -6.97 17.82 8.08
N PHE A 173 -8.17 18.32 8.34
CA PHE A 173 -9.41 17.59 8.16
C PHE A 173 -10.46 18.50 7.52
N PRO A 174 -11.25 18.02 6.54
CA PRO A 174 -12.20 18.88 5.84
C PRO A 174 -13.29 19.40 6.78
N GLY A 175 -13.75 20.62 6.54
CA GLY A 175 -14.97 21.12 7.16
C GLY A 175 -16.20 20.30 6.73
N GLU A 176 -17.30 20.44 7.46
CA GLU A 176 -18.50 19.59 7.31
C GLU A 176 -19.01 19.50 5.88
N THR A 177 -19.20 20.64 5.20
CA THR A 177 -19.70 20.66 3.82
C THR A 177 -18.78 19.92 2.84
N ALA A 178 -17.47 20.12 2.96
CA ALA A 178 -16.49 19.42 2.13
C ALA A 178 -16.43 17.92 2.47
N LEU A 179 -16.55 17.55 3.75
CA LEU A 179 -16.60 16.16 4.17
C LEU A 179 -17.81 15.44 3.58
N LEU A 180 -19.02 16.01 3.70
CA LEU A 180 -20.23 15.42 3.16
C LEU A 180 -20.16 15.25 1.63
N THR A 181 -19.65 16.28 0.94
CA THR A 181 -19.44 16.21 -0.52
C THR A 181 -18.43 15.12 -0.89
N LEU A 182 -17.37 14.95 -0.09
CA LEU A 182 -16.39 13.89 -0.30
C LEU A 182 -16.99 12.50 -0.04
N LEU A 183 -17.87 12.36 0.96
CA LEU A 183 -18.57 11.10 1.22
C LEU A 183 -19.53 10.75 0.08
N ASP A 184 -20.21 11.72 -0.52
CA ASP A 184 -21.04 11.48 -1.72
C ASP A 184 -20.19 10.95 -2.89
N LEU A 185 -18.97 11.47 -3.06
CA LEU A 185 -18.02 10.98 -4.05
C LEU A 185 -17.56 9.55 -3.75
N VAL A 186 -17.21 9.24 -2.49
CA VAL A 186 -16.76 7.91 -2.04
C VAL A 186 -17.89 6.88 -2.16
N ASN A 187 -19.12 7.26 -1.86
CA ASN A 187 -20.27 6.37 -1.83
C ASN A 187 -21.05 6.32 -3.15
N HIS A 188 -20.48 6.87 -4.23
CA HIS A 188 -21.14 6.89 -5.52
C HIS A 188 -21.35 5.45 -6.04
N ALA A 189 -22.58 5.13 -6.45
CA ALA A 189 -22.97 3.76 -6.83
C ALA A 189 -22.11 3.14 -7.94
N GLU A 190 -21.54 3.97 -8.83
CA GLU A 190 -20.70 3.51 -9.93
C GLU A 190 -19.32 2.95 -9.52
N ILE A 191 -18.88 3.22 -8.29
CA ILE A 191 -17.61 2.70 -7.74
C ILE A 191 -17.81 1.76 -6.55
N ASP A 192 -19.06 1.48 -6.17
CA ASP A 192 -19.41 0.73 -4.97
C ASP A 192 -18.78 -0.69 -4.95
N SER A 193 -18.83 -1.38 -6.08
CA SER A 193 -18.25 -2.73 -6.22
C SER A 193 -16.72 -2.76 -6.09
N LEU A 194 -16.05 -1.61 -6.19
CA LEU A 194 -14.59 -1.54 -6.12
C LEU A 194 -14.09 -1.64 -4.70
N TRP A 195 -14.89 -1.29 -3.69
CA TRP A 195 -14.42 -1.26 -2.31
C TRP A 195 -14.07 -2.65 -1.76
N ALA A 196 -14.55 -3.73 -2.38
CA ALA A 196 -14.16 -5.10 -2.05
C ALA A 196 -12.83 -5.54 -2.68
N GLU A 197 -12.45 -4.99 -3.84
CA GLU A 197 -11.28 -5.43 -4.60
C GLU A 197 -9.96 -5.01 -3.91
N ASP A 198 -8.93 -5.84 -4.01
CA ASP A 198 -7.58 -5.67 -3.43
C ASP A 198 -6.81 -4.49 -4.06
N GLU A 199 -6.87 -4.35 -5.38
CA GLU A 199 -6.09 -3.34 -6.11
C GLU A 199 -6.64 -1.91 -6.03
N THR A 200 -7.84 -1.69 -5.49
CA THR A 200 -8.55 -0.39 -5.50
C THR A 200 -7.69 0.73 -4.95
N ILE A 201 -7.02 0.50 -3.82
CA ILE A 201 -6.18 1.52 -3.19
C ILE A 201 -4.93 1.85 -4.03
N GLY A 202 -4.34 0.85 -4.70
CA GLY A 202 -3.23 1.05 -5.62
C GLY A 202 -3.63 1.90 -6.83
N TRP A 203 -4.84 1.69 -7.35
CA TRP A 203 -5.40 2.54 -8.42
C TRP A 203 -5.68 3.97 -7.94
N ILE A 204 -6.21 4.15 -6.72
CA ILE A 204 -6.41 5.47 -6.12
C ILE A 204 -5.08 6.22 -6.01
N TYR A 205 -4.04 5.57 -5.50
CA TYR A 205 -2.69 6.12 -5.44
C TYR A 205 -2.21 6.59 -6.82
N GLN A 206 -2.36 5.76 -7.86
CA GLN A 206 -1.94 6.11 -9.22
C GLN A 206 -2.75 7.28 -9.80
N TYR A 207 -4.06 7.31 -9.60
CA TYR A 207 -4.93 8.33 -10.18
C TYR A 207 -4.87 9.67 -9.45
N PHE A 208 -4.32 9.70 -8.23
CA PHE A 208 -4.14 10.95 -7.49
C PHE A 208 -3.23 11.95 -8.22
N ASN A 209 -2.23 11.46 -8.96
CA ASN A 209 -1.44 12.30 -9.85
C ASN A 209 -2.01 12.25 -11.28
N SER A 210 -2.47 13.40 -11.78
CA SER A 210 -3.16 13.44 -13.07
C SER A 210 -2.21 13.17 -14.24
N LYS A 211 -2.77 12.75 -15.38
CA LYS A 211 -1.98 12.49 -16.60
C LYS A 211 -1.43 13.81 -17.16
N GLU A 212 -2.19 14.88 -17.03
CA GLU A 212 -1.86 16.22 -17.49
C GLU A 212 -0.68 16.78 -16.70
N GLU A 213 -0.67 16.59 -15.38
CA GLU A 213 0.45 17.00 -14.54
C GLU A 213 1.72 16.23 -14.89
N ARG A 214 1.62 14.91 -15.05
CA ARG A 214 2.74 14.06 -15.52
C ARG A 214 3.27 14.51 -16.87
N LYS A 215 2.38 14.85 -17.80
CA LYS A 215 2.75 15.35 -19.14
C LYS A 215 3.44 16.71 -19.03
N ALA A 216 2.87 17.65 -18.29
CA ALA A 216 3.45 18.98 -18.09
C ALA A 216 4.86 18.91 -17.47
N MET A 217 5.10 18.00 -16.52
CA MET A 217 6.44 17.77 -15.97
C MET A 217 7.44 17.24 -17.00
N ARG A 218 7.01 16.34 -17.89
CA ARG A 218 7.85 15.79 -18.97
C ARG A 218 8.14 16.83 -20.05
N ASP A 219 7.15 17.64 -20.40
CA ASP A 219 7.28 18.72 -21.37
C ASP A 219 8.18 19.85 -20.84
N ALA A 220 8.15 20.11 -19.53
CA ALA A 220 8.99 21.13 -18.89
C ALA A 220 10.46 20.72 -18.76
N SER A 221 10.77 19.42 -18.66
CA SER A 221 12.15 18.92 -18.57
C SER A 221 12.26 17.44 -18.92
N ALA A 222 13.25 17.09 -19.74
CA ALA A 222 13.57 15.71 -20.06
C ALA A 222 14.00 14.89 -18.81
N ALA A 223 14.75 15.51 -17.89
CA ALA A 223 15.16 14.89 -16.62
C ALA A 223 14.29 15.36 -15.45
N PRO A 224 13.97 14.50 -14.46
CA PRO A 224 13.25 14.92 -13.26
C PRO A 224 14.03 15.99 -12.48
N ARG A 225 13.37 17.08 -12.09
CA ARG A 225 14.02 18.23 -11.42
C ARG A 225 14.17 18.04 -9.91
N ASN A 226 13.39 17.14 -9.33
CA ASN A 226 13.38 16.85 -7.89
C ASN A 226 12.80 15.44 -7.64
N SER A 227 12.88 14.97 -6.39
CA SER A 227 12.39 13.65 -5.96
C SER A 227 10.89 13.46 -6.24
N ARG A 228 10.10 14.53 -6.10
CA ARG A 228 8.67 14.51 -6.42
C ARG A 228 8.42 14.21 -7.90
N GLU A 229 9.07 14.94 -8.80
CA GLU A 229 8.91 14.70 -10.23
C GLU A 229 9.40 13.31 -10.62
N LEU A 230 10.46 12.81 -9.97
CA LEU A 230 10.93 11.45 -10.18
C LEU A 230 9.82 10.44 -9.83
N ALA A 231 9.21 10.55 -8.65
CA ALA A 231 8.12 9.68 -8.22
C ALA A 231 6.91 9.78 -9.15
N VAL A 232 6.38 10.99 -9.38
CA VAL A 232 5.18 11.22 -10.20
C VAL A 232 5.37 10.76 -11.65
N ARG A 233 6.54 10.99 -12.25
CA ARG A 233 6.81 10.57 -13.64
C ARG A 233 6.97 9.07 -13.80
N ASN A 234 7.38 8.37 -12.75
CA ASN A 234 7.67 6.94 -12.75
C ASN A 234 6.62 6.10 -11.99
N GLN A 235 5.54 6.72 -11.54
CA GLN A 235 4.42 6.04 -10.89
C GLN A 235 3.61 5.25 -11.92
N PHE A 236 4.10 4.06 -12.25
CA PHE A 236 3.47 3.12 -13.16
C PHE A 236 2.99 1.91 -12.36
N PHE A 237 1.71 1.61 -12.46
CA PHE A 237 1.16 0.35 -11.97
C PHE A 237 1.67 -0.80 -12.84
N THR A 238 2.40 -1.73 -12.23
CA THR A 238 2.85 -2.94 -12.91
C THR A 238 1.62 -3.80 -13.24
N PRO A 239 1.38 -4.15 -14.51
CA PRO A 239 0.22 -4.98 -14.85
C PRO A 239 0.23 -6.32 -14.11
N ARG A 240 -0.94 -6.79 -13.65
CA ARG A 240 -1.08 -8.03 -12.87
C ARG A 240 -0.31 -9.22 -13.47
N TYR A 241 -0.41 -9.44 -14.78
CA TYR A 241 0.30 -10.55 -15.43
C TYR A 241 1.84 -10.47 -15.30
N VAL A 242 2.41 -9.26 -15.23
CA VAL A 242 3.85 -9.06 -15.07
C VAL A 242 4.25 -9.39 -13.64
N VAL A 243 3.44 -8.93 -12.67
CA VAL A 243 3.62 -9.27 -11.26
C VAL A 243 3.56 -10.78 -11.08
N GLU A 244 2.50 -11.41 -11.57
CA GLU A 244 2.32 -12.87 -11.47
C GLU A 244 3.47 -13.62 -12.14
N PHE A 245 3.86 -13.24 -13.36
CA PHE A 245 4.97 -13.88 -14.06
C PHE A 245 6.29 -13.80 -13.27
N LEU A 246 6.64 -12.63 -12.75
CA LEU A 246 7.90 -12.45 -12.04
C LEU A 246 7.88 -13.14 -10.68
N THR A 247 6.80 -13.03 -9.91
CA THR A 247 6.70 -13.66 -8.59
C THR A 247 6.60 -15.19 -8.70
N ASP A 248 5.84 -15.72 -9.66
CA ASP A 248 5.77 -17.17 -9.93
C ASP A 248 7.15 -17.73 -10.23
N ASN A 249 7.92 -17.03 -11.08
CA ASN A 249 9.24 -17.48 -11.51
C ASN A 249 10.38 -17.06 -10.58
N THR A 250 10.06 -16.46 -9.44
CA THR A 250 11.02 -16.17 -8.36
C THR A 250 10.62 -16.94 -7.10
N LEU A 251 9.66 -16.45 -6.30
CA LEU A 251 9.20 -17.10 -5.08
C LEU A 251 8.62 -18.48 -5.35
N GLY A 252 7.68 -18.60 -6.29
CA GLY A 252 7.05 -19.88 -6.61
C GLY A 252 8.06 -20.90 -7.13
N ARG A 253 8.96 -20.46 -8.00
CA ARG A 253 10.06 -21.28 -8.53
C ARG A 253 11.03 -21.72 -7.44
N ILE A 254 11.38 -20.85 -6.49
CA ILE A 254 12.24 -21.20 -5.35
C ILE A 254 11.61 -22.35 -4.57
N TRP A 255 10.32 -22.25 -4.22
CA TRP A 255 9.62 -23.29 -3.48
C TRP A 255 9.44 -24.58 -4.27
N TYR A 256 9.10 -24.48 -5.57
CA TYR A 256 9.04 -25.62 -6.49
C TYR A 256 10.36 -26.38 -6.57
N GLU A 257 11.50 -25.69 -6.61
CA GLU A 257 12.82 -26.32 -6.62
C GLU A 257 13.18 -26.95 -5.26
N MET A 258 12.83 -26.30 -4.13
CA MET A 258 13.03 -26.86 -2.78
C MET A 258 12.19 -28.13 -2.53
N THR A 259 11.00 -28.19 -3.11
CA THR A 259 10.07 -29.33 -3.00
C THR A 259 10.25 -30.36 -4.10
N GLN A 260 11.21 -30.17 -5.01
CA GLN A 260 11.50 -31.04 -6.15
C GLN A 260 10.24 -31.31 -7.01
N GLY A 261 9.42 -30.28 -7.22
CA GLY A 261 8.16 -30.35 -7.97
C GLY A 261 6.95 -30.90 -7.20
N GLY A 262 7.15 -31.26 -5.93
CA GLY A 262 6.13 -31.75 -5.00
C GLY A 262 5.28 -30.66 -4.34
N THR A 263 5.06 -29.54 -5.02
CA THR A 263 4.22 -28.42 -4.55
C THR A 263 2.94 -28.30 -5.38
N SER A 264 1.87 -27.83 -4.76
CA SER A 264 0.62 -27.45 -5.41
C SER A 264 0.71 -26.08 -6.09
N LEU A 265 1.78 -25.28 -5.86
CA LEU A 265 2.01 -24.03 -6.58
C LEU A 265 2.07 -24.22 -8.10
N LYS A 266 2.44 -25.41 -8.59
CA LYS A 266 2.45 -25.70 -10.03
C LYS A 266 1.07 -25.66 -10.69
N ASP A 267 0.02 -25.70 -9.88
CA ASP A 267 -1.38 -25.69 -10.31
C ASP A 267 -2.00 -24.29 -10.15
N SER A 268 -1.57 -23.50 -9.16
CA SER A 268 -2.04 -22.12 -8.92
C SER A 268 -1.20 -21.04 -9.62
N CYS A 269 0.12 -21.21 -9.70
CA CYS A 269 1.04 -20.29 -10.41
C CYS A 269 0.90 -20.45 -11.93
N ARG A 270 0.01 -19.67 -12.53
CA ARG A 270 -0.32 -19.69 -13.96
C ARG A 270 0.90 -19.50 -14.86
N TYR A 271 1.86 -18.71 -14.43
CA TYR A 271 3.02 -18.31 -15.22
C TYR A 271 4.29 -19.06 -14.82
N LEU A 272 4.22 -20.00 -13.88
CA LEU A 272 5.38 -20.80 -13.47
C LEU A 272 5.94 -21.58 -14.66
N VAL A 273 7.15 -21.23 -15.06
CA VAL A 273 7.88 -21.93 -16.10
C VAL A 273 8.30 -23.28 -15.55
N ARG A 274 7.83 -24.35 -16.18
CA ARG A 274 8.23 -25.74 -15.93
C ARG A 274 8.65 -26.38 -17.23
N ARG A 275 9.78 -27.08 -17.23
CA ARG A 275 10.20 -27.89 -18.38
C ARG A 275 9.85 -29.35 -18.13
N PRO A 276 9.36 -30.08 -19.15
CA PRO A 276 8.95 -31.48 -18.98
C PRO A 276 10.11 -32.42 -18.60
N ASN A 277 11.35 -32.01 -18.90
CA ASN A 277 12.56 -32.82 -18.73
C ASN A 277 13.45 -32.28 -17.59
N GLU A 278 12.84 -31.74 -16.53
CA GLU A 278 13.57 -31.29 -15.33
C GLU A 278 14.05 -32.48 -14.50
N VAL A 279 15.34 -32.47 -14.14
CA VAL A 279 15.97 -33.49 -13.28
C VAL A 279 16.52 -32.78 -12.04
N PHE A 280 15.94 -33.07 -10.88
CA PHE A 280 16.40 -32.49 -9.61
C PHE A 280 17.62 -33.25 -9.08
N LEU A 281 18.74 -32.55 -8.96
CA LEU A 281 19.98 -33.12 -8.44
C LEU A 281 19.90 -33.33 -6.93
N ALA A 282 20.54 -34.39 -6.45
CA ALA A 282 20.78 -34.61 -5.03
C ALA A 282 21.89 -33.70 -4.49
N LYS A 283 21.99 -33.60 -3.16
CA LYS A 283 23.02 -32.78 -2.51
C LYS A 283 24.42 -33.27 -2.90
N GLY A 284 25.19 -32.41 -3.55
CA GLY A 284 26.55 -32.71 -4.01
C GLY A 284 26.64 -33.41 -5.37
N GLU A 285 25.50 -33.74 -5.99
CA GLU A 285 25.45 -34.30 -7.34
C GLU A 285 25.74 -33.20 -8.37
N LYS A 286 26.53 -33.54 -9.41
CA LYS A 286 26.82 -32.64 -10.53
C LYS A 286 26.14 -33.16 -11.77
N ALA A 287 25.58 -32.26 -12.57
CA ALA A 287 25.07 -32.60 -13.89
C ALA A 287 26.18 -33.27 -14.72
N SER A 288 25.83 -34.32 -15.46
CA SER A 288 26.74 -34.88 -16.45
C SER A 288 27.11 -33.80 -17.47
N PRO A 289 28.38 -33.71 -17.93
CA PRO A 289 28.77 -32.74 -18.94
C PRO A 289 27.84 -32.89 -20.16
N GLN A 290 27.08 -31.84 -20.48
CA GLN A 290 26.39 -31.79 -21.77
C GLN A 290 27.49 -31.79 -22.83
N ALA A 291 27.43 -32.75 -23.76
CA ALA A 291 28.37 -32.80 -24.87
C ALA A 291 28.39 -31.43 -25.58
N GLU A 292 29.57 -30.95 -25.97
CA GLU A 292 29.84 -29.68 -26.67
C GLU A 292 29.07 -29.50 -28.01
N SER A 293 28.15 -30.39 -28.36
CA SER A 293 27.38 -30.41 -29.61
C SER A 293 26.19 -29.45 -29.67
N ALA A 294 25.98 -28.59 -28.67
CA ALA A 294 24.82 -27.71 -28.59
C ALA A 294 24.89 -26.46 -29.50
N GLU A 295 26.06 -26.05 -29.99
CA GLU A 295 26.20 -24.81 -30.79
C GLU A 295 25.45 -24.85 -32.13
N ASN A 296 25.17 -26.04 -32.67
CA ASN A 296 24.44 -26.23 -33.93
C ASN A 296 23.04 -26.85 -33.76
N SER A 297 22.55 -26.99 -32.52
CA SER A 297 21.23 -27.60 -32.26
C SER A 297 20.10 -26.62 -32.52
N SER A 298 19.00 -27.10 -33.11
CA SER A 298 17.80 -26.28 -33.30
C SER A 298 17.16 -25.94 -31.95
N GLN A 299 16.42 -24.83 -31.88
CA GLN A 299 15.70 -24.43 -30.65
C GLN A 299 14.77 -25.54 -30.13
N LYS A 300 14.17 -26.34 -31.02
CA LYS A 300 13.33 -27.49 -30.66
C LYS A 300 14.12 -28.63 -29.99
N GLU A 301 15.35 -28.86 -30.40
CA GLU A 301 16.23 -29.88 -29.81
C GLU A 301 16.73 -29.44 -28.44
N LEU A 302 17.13 -28.17 -28.30
CA LEU A 302 17.53 -27.59 -27.01
C LEU A 302 16.41 -27.68 -25.97
N LEU A 303 15.15 -27.49 -26.38
CA LEU A 303 13.98 -27.63 -25.50
C LEU A 303 13.69 -29.08 -25.05
N ARG A 304 14.22 -30.09 -25.76
CA ARG A 304 14.07 -31.52 -25.42
C ARG A 304 15.20 -32.05 -24.54
N GLN A 305 16.28 -31.30 -24.36
CA GLN A 305 17.37 -31.75 -23.49
C GLN A 305 16.95 -31.75 -22.01
N PRO A 306 17.50 -32.66 -21.20
CA PRO A 306 17.29 -32.64 -19.77
C PRO A 306 17.84 -31.35 -19.18
N VAL A 307 17.09 -30.76 -18.27
CA VAL A 307 17.47 -29.55 -17.54
C VAL A 307 17.72 -29.94 -16.10
N TYR A 308 18.99 -29.90 -15.70
CA TYR A 308 19.40 -30.26 -14.37
C TYR A 308 19.17 -29.07 -13.42
N ILE A 309 18.35 -29.29 -12.40
CA ILE A 309 18.03 -28.31 -11.37
C ILE A 309 18.93 -28.58 -10.17
N PRO A 310 19.77 -27.61 -9.74
CA PRO A 310 20.61 -27.78 -8.57
C PRO A 310 19.80 -28.08 -7.31
N HIS A 311 20.34 -28.92 -6.44
CA HIS A 311 19.74 -29.20 -5.14
C HIS A 311 19.56 -27.90 -4.34
N ARG A 312 18.33 -27.66 -3.84
CA ARG A 312 18.04 -26.62 -2.86
C ARG A 312 17.63 -27.25 -1.54
N LEU A 313 18.20 -26.74 -0.45
CA LEU A 313 17.75 -27.09 0.88
C LEU A 313 16.31 -26.59 1.08
N LEU A 314 15.45 -27.46 1.61
CA LEU A 314 14.09 -27.10 1.97
C LEU A 314 14.12 -26.19 3.20
N LYS A 315 13.82 -24.91 3.00
CA LYS A 315 13.80 -23.92 4.07
C LYS A 315 12.46 -23.90 4.78
N ASP A 316 12.51 -23.54 6.05
CA ASP A 316 11.35 -23.02 6.76
C ASP A 316 10.86 -21.72 6.07
N PRO A 317 9.56 -21.57 5.80
CA PRO A 317 9.04 -20.35 5.18
C PRO A 317 9.40 -19.09 5.94
N ARG A 318 9.53 -19.15 7.27
CA ARG A 318 9.94 -18.02 8.13
C ARG A 318 11.35 -17.50 7.82
N ALA A 319 12.16 -18.25 7.07
CA ALA A 319 13.51 -17.90 6.65
C ALA A 319 13.60 -17.43 5.18
N ILE A 320 12.48 -17.33 4.46
CA ILE A 320 12.42 -16.87 3.07
C ILE A 320 12.07 -15.39 3.04
N THR A 321 13.02 -14.51 2.71
CA THR A 321 12.78 -13.07 2.66
C THR A 321 12.61 -12.57 1.22
N MET A 322 11.65 -11.69 1.01
CA MET A 322 11.40 -10.95 -0.22
C MET A 322 11.62 -9.46 0.04
N LEU A 323 12.30 -8.78 -0.90
CA LEU A 323 12.49 -7.34 -0.88
C LEU A 323 11.99 -6.73 -2.18
N ASP A 324 11.05 -5.79 -2.09
CA ASP A 324 10.70 -4.88 -3.18
C ASP A 324 11.31 -3.49 -2.92
N PRO A 325 12.44 -3.13 -3.55
CA PRO A 325 13.16 -1.89 -3.28
C PRO A 325 12.49 -0.63 -3.87
N ALA A 326 11.39 -0.78 -4.62
CA ALA A 326 10.60 0.31 -5.17
C ALA A 326 9.12 -0.08 -5.12
N CYS A 327 8.63 -0.36 -3.90
CA CYS A 327 7.42 -1.14 -3.70
C CYS A 327 6.12 -0.47 -4.14
N GLY A 328 6.09 0.85 -4.27
CA GLY A 328 4.86 1.57 -4.64
C GLY A 328 3.72 1.22 -3.69
N SER A 329 2.60 0.73 -4.22
CA SER A 329 1.45 0.23 -3.43
C SER A 329 1.58 -1.22 -2.96
N MET A 330 2.78 -1.81 -3.03
CA MET A 330 3.08 -3.21 -2.67
C MET A 330 2.36 -4.27 -3.54
N HIS A 331 2.23 -4.02 -4.85
CA HIS A 331 1.52 -4.97 -5.73
C HIS A 331 2.22 -6.33 -5.84
N PHE A 332 3.56 -6.35 -5.85
CA PHE A 332 4.32 -7.60 -5.79
C PHE A 332 4.15 -8.31 -4.45
N GLY A 333 4.17 -7.57 -3.34
CA GLY A 333 3.97 -8.13 -1.99
C GLY A 333 2.58 -8.73 -1.83
N LEU A 334 1.53 -8.08 -2.34
CA LEU A 334 0.16 -8.63 -2.35
C LEU A 334 0.09 -10.00 -3.00
N TYR A 335 0.63 -10.15 -4.21
CA TYR A 335 0.61 -11.47 -4.86
C TYR A 335 1.55 -12.47 -4.17
N ALA A 336 2.70 -12.02 -3.69
CA ALA A 336 3.60 -12.88 -2.93
C ALA A 336 2.98 -13.37 -1.61
N PHE A 337 2.08 -12.60 -1.00
CA PHE A 337 1.33 -12.98 0.19
C PHE A 337 0.53 -14.27 -0.08
N ASP A 338 -0.25 -14.30 -1.18
CA ASP A 338 -1.02 -15.48 -1.60
C ASP A 338 -0.11 -16.72 -1.76
N LEU A 339 1.07 -16.53 -2.36
CA LEU A 339 2.04 -17.62 -2.54
C LEU A 339 2.63 -18.06 -1.20
N PHE A 340 2.94 -17.12 -0.31
CA PHE A 340 3.46 -17.44 1.01
C PHE A 340 2.44 -18.21 1.84
N GLU A 341 1.15 -17.86 1.82
CA GLU A 341 0.12 -18.63 2.53
C GLU A 341 0.14 -20.11 2.12
N GLN A 342 0.21 -20.37 0.81
CA GLN A 342 0.30 -21.73 0.28
C GLN A 342 1.63 -22.42 0.65
N ILE A 343 2.75 -21.67 0.68
CA ILE A 343 4.05 -22.18 1.11
C ILE A 343 4.04 -22.55 2.60
N TYR A 344 3.44 -21.73 3.47
CA TYR A 344 3.30 -22.00 4.89
C TYR A 344 2.43 -23.23 5.14
N ASP A 345 1.31 -23.36 4.43
CA ASP A 345 0.44 -24.53 4.50
C ASP A 345 1.19 -25.82 4.11
N GLU A 346 1.92 -25.81 2.99
CA GLU A 346 2.72 -26.95 2.56
C GLU A 346 3.87 -27.28 3.52
N ALA A 347 4.50 -26.26 4.11
CA ALA A 347 5.57 -26.46 5.09
C ALA A 347 5.09 -27.20 6.34
N TRP A 348 3.87 -26.90 6.81
CA TRP A 348 3.24 -27.65 7.90
C TRP A 348 3.11 -29.14 7.58
N GLU A 349 2.59 -29.47 6.40
CA GLU A 349 2.43 -30.85 5.94
C GLU A 349 3.78 -31.57 5.76
N LEU A 350 4.76 -30.88 5.18
CA LEU A 350 6.10 -31.41 4.96
C LEU A 350 6.81 -31.71 6.28
N GLU A 351 6.71 -30.82 7.27
CA GLU A 351 7.28 -31.06 8.60
C GLU A 351 6.56 -32.19 9.33
N GLY A 352 5.23 -32.26 9.24
CA GLY A 352 4.44 -33.34 9.84
C GLY A 352 4.82 -34.72 9.27
N ALA A 353 5.06 -34.81 7.96
CA ALA A 353 5.41 -36.06 7.29
C ALA A 353 6.88 -36.48 7.47
N ARG A 354 7.81 -35.52 7.54
CA ARG A 354 9.26 -35.77 7.53
C ARG A 354 9.94 -35.55 8.87
N GLY A 355 9.20 -35.04 9.86
CA GLY A 355 9.65 -34.77 11.22
C GLY A 355 10.28 -33.38 11.41
N PRO A 356 10.61 -33.02 12.66
CA PRO A 356 10.98 -31.65 13.07
C PRO A 356 12.33 -31.16 12.56
N LYS A 357 13.04 -31.93 11.73
CA LYS A 357 14.30 -31.53 11.08
C LYS A 357 14.16 -31.40 9.57
N ALA A 358 12.94 -31.47 9.05
CA ALA A 358 12.67 -31.42 7.62
C ALA A 358 12.94 -30.06 6.99
N LEU A 359 12.72 -28.98 7.76
CA LEU A 359 12.86 -27.60 7.31
C LEU A 359 14.10 -26.95 7.94
N GLU A 360 14.97 -26.39 7.09
CA GLU A 360 16.11 -25.57 7.50
C GLU A 360 15.60 -24.23 8.06
N ARG A 361 15.86 -23.97 9.35
CA ARG A 361 15.28 -22.84 10.09
C ARG A 361 16.33 -22.02 10.83
N ALA A 362 15.95 -20.82 11.28
CA ALA A 362 16.81 -20.01 12.14
C ALA A 362 17.00 -20.68 13.51
N PRO A 363 18.14 -20.48 14.20
CA PRO A 363 18.45 -21.17 15.46
C PRO A 363 17.44 -20.98 16.59
N LEU A 364 16.68 -19.88 16.58
CA LEU A 364 15.71 -19.54 17.63
C LEU A 364 14.28 -20.00 17.29
N ASP A 365 14.04 -20.48 16.08
CA ASP A 365 12.71 -20.91 15.65
C ASP A 365 12.47 -22.38 16.02
N ALA A 366 11.47 -22.62 16.86
CA ALA A 366 10.98 -23.97 17.14
C ALA A 366 10.31 -24.58 15.88
N PRO A 367 10.28 -25.93 15.74
CA PRO A 367 9.45 -26.61 14.74
C PRO A 367 8.01 -26.09 14.76
N LEU A 368 7.35 -26.04 13.61
CA LEU A 368 5.97 -25.55 13.49
C LEU A 368 5.02 -26.37 14.37
N HIS A 369 5.15 -27.70 14.34
CA HIS A 369 4.33 -28.62 15.16
C HIS A 369 4.64 -28.57 16.68
N GLU A 370 5.72 -27.89 17.08
CA GLU A 370 6.03 -27.63 18.49
C GLU A 370 5.64 -26.20 18.90
N ALA A 371 5.69 -25.24 17.98
CA ALA A 371 5.35 -23.85 18.21
C ALA A 371 3.84 -23.59 18.27
N TYR A 372 3.05 -24.42 17.58
CA TYR A 372 1.59 -24.27 17.49
C TYR A 372 0.87 -25.55 17.97
N PRO A 373 -0.28 -25.41 18.64
CA PRO A 373 -1.02 -26.56 19.15
C PRO A 373 -1.65 -27.41 18.04
N ASP A 374 -2.03 -26.79 16.93
CA ASP A 374 -2.65 -27.42 15.78
C ASP A 374 -2.48 -26.56 14.51
N LYS A 375 -2.87 -27.13 13.37
CA LYS A 375 -2.78 -26.48 12.05
C LYS A 375 -3.64 -25.22 11.98
N ASP A 376 -4.81 -25.23 12.59
CA ASP A 376 -5.73 -24.09 12.54
C ASP A 376 -5.17 -22.88 13.28
N ALA A 377 -4.53 -23.09 14.44
CA ALA A 377 -3.83 -22.05 15.19
C ALA A 377 -2.63 -21.51 14.41
N PHE A 378 -1.88 -22.39 13.74
CA PHE A 378 -0.79 -21.99 12.87
C PHE A 378 -1.27 -21.15 11.68
N LEU A 379 -2.25 -21.62 10.90
CA LEU A 379 -2.76 -20.91 9.73
C LEU A 379 -3.40 -19.56 10.07
N ARG A 380 -4.01 -19.41 11.26
CA ARG A 380 -4.48 -18.10 11.75
C ARG A 380 -3.34 -17.11 12.01
N ASP A 381 -2.15 -17.61 12.34
CA ASP A 381 -0.97 -16.78 12.62
C ASP A 381 -0.10 -16.52 11.37
N VAL A 382 -0.28 -17.31 10.30
CA VAL A 382 0.47 -17.19 9.03
C VAL A 382 0.44 -15.76 8.45
N PRO A 383 -0.71 -15.05 8.36
CA PRO A 383 -0.72 -13.67 7.89
C PRO A 383 0.27 -12.75 8.62
N ARG A 384 0.34 -12.86 9.95
CA ARG A 384 1.28 -12.11 10.77
C ARG A 384 2.73 -12.49 10.45
N LEU A 385 3.02 -13.79 10.32
CA LEU A 385 4.35 -14.27 9.96
C LEU A 385 4.79 -13.74 8.58
N ILE A 386 3.89 -13.69 7.61
CA ILE A 386 4.17 -13.18 6.26
C ILE A 386 4.58 -11.72 6.31
N VAL A 387 3.80 -10.87 6.98
CA VAL A 387 4.07 -9.43 7.08
C VAL A 387 5.33 -9.15 7.88
N GLU A 388 5.55 -9.86 9.00
CA GLU A 388 6.70 -9.60 9.87
C GLU A 388 8.03 -10.14 9.33
N ARG A 389 8.01 -11.28 8.63
CA ARG A 389 9.23 -12.02 8.28
C ARG A 389 9.53 -12.05 6.80
N ASN A 390 8.50 -12.14 5.96
CA ASN A 390 8.68 -12.48 4.55
C ASN A 390 8.72 -11.25 3.65
N ILE A 391 7.80 -10.31 3.79
CA ILE A 391 7.62 -9.21 2.82
C ILE A 391 8.25 -7.92 3.35
N HIS A 392 9.25 -7.42 2.63
CA HIS A 392 9.94 -6.18 2.94
C HIS A 392 9.84 -5.25 1.73
N GLY A 393 9.62 -3.95 1.96
CA GLY A 393 9.56 -2.97 0.88
C GLY A 393 10.18 -1.64 1.24
N VAL A 394 10.68 -0.94 0.23
CA VAL A 394 11.21 0.42 0.35
C VAL A 394 10.62 1.26 -0.77
N ASP A 395 10.22 2.49 -0.45
CA ASP A 395 9.86 3.49 -1.45
C ASP A 395 10.38 4.87 -1.04
N ILE A 396 10.68 5.69 -2.04
CA ILE A 396 11.13 7.07 -1.84
C ILE A 396 9.96 8.02 -1.54
N ASP A 397 8.75 7.68 -1.98
CA ASP A 397 7.54 8.43 -1.69
C ASP A 397 6.91 7.92 -0.40
N PRO A 398 6.91 8.71 0.70
CA PRO A 398 6.29 8.28 1.96
C PRO A 398 4.80 7.97 1.81
N ARG A 399 4.13 8.56 0.79
CA ARG A 399 2.74 8.25 0.46
C ARG A 399 2.59 6.83 -0.09
N ALA A 400 3.55 6.34 -0.87
CA ALA A 400 3.55 4.96 -1.34
C ALA A 400 3.62 3.99 -0.15
N VAL A 401 4.47 4.29 0.83
CA VAL A 401 4.60 3.49 2.07
C VAL A 401 3.29 3.41 2.84
N GLN A 402 2.51 4.49 2.92
CA GLN A 402 1.17 4.47 3.53
C GLN A 402 0.24 3.48 2.83
N ILE A 403 0.28 3.44 1.50
CA ILE A 403 -0.57 2.57 0.69
C ILE A 403 -0.08 1.14 0.73
N ALA A 404 1.24 0.91 0.66
CA ALA A 404 1.85 -0.39 0.83
C ALA A 404 1.47 -1.03 2.16
N GLY A 405 1.51 -0.27 3.26
CA GLY A 405 1.12 -0.74 4.58
C GLY A 405 -0.36 -1.08 4.70
N LEU A 406 -1.24 -0.37 3.99
CA LEU A 406 -2.68 -0.67 3.95
C LEU A 406 -3.02 -1.85 3.01
N SER A 407 -2.24 -2.03 1.95
CA SER A 407 -2.43 -3.15 1.01
C SER A 407 -2.16 -4.50 1.67
N LEU A 408 -1.05 -4.59 2.41
CA LEU A 408 -0.68 -5.76 3.23
C LEU A 408 -1.58 -5.84 4.47
#